data_AF-A0A814RTZ6-F1
#
_entry.id   AF-A0A814RTZ6-F1
#
_cell.length_a   1.000
_cell.length_b   1.000
_cell.length_c   1.000
_cell.angle_alpha   90.00
_cell.angle_beta   90.00
_cell.angle_gamma   90.00
#
_symmetry.space_group_name_H-M   'P 1'
#
loop_
_entity.id
_entity.type
_entity.pdbx_description
1 polymer ?
#
loop_
_entity_poly.entity_id
_entity_poly.type
_entity_poly.pdbx_seq_one_letter_code
_entity_poly.pdbx_strand_id
1 'polypeptide(L)'
;MGKGSKNWDPSAIVDDQQQDSSLITTANLILNTSENRIRQFTWEEIRRHSTNKDRWLVIDNRVYDVTKWLKHPGGQMVLKHYAGQDASEAFHALHPDISRAEKYLKTFYIGDVNKDSISEDQELKDDFERLRQKAISKKLFKSSVLYFVLTCFHILACEFAAYFVLFRFGTSWLPYLIALVLYIIAEAQCGWVQHDFGHLSVFKKSSWNHLLHQFYVGFTKGASADWWNNMHFQHHSKPNVIDKDPDTRVEPIFVLGDKIPIRAAHRNAKYGKNLPYNLQYLYFFIAAPLLFPVYFQFMTIRHAIKRKKWMDLAWLTLYYVKYFSIMPLKLGFIGALKFHFLIRVFEGTWFVVVTQSNHVVMDVSPDDDKLSWVRMQLKATCNIEKSFFNDWFTGHLNFQIEHHLFPMMPRHNLYKIQPDVIELCRKYNIPYIVKPMGRAFIDILTSLEKSGRMWRETYEELMSASNAIKSNT
;
A
#
# COMPACT_ATOMS: atom_id res chain seq x y z
N MET A 1 58.51 -39.63 -33.64
CA MET A 1 59.74 -40.08 -32.94
C MET A 1 59.47 -39.91 -31.46
N GLY A 2 59.50 -40.88 -30.54
CA GLY A 2 60.04 -42.23 -30.54
C GLY A 2 60.79 -42.44 -29.21
N LYS A 3 60.08 -42.96 -28.20
CA LYS A 3 60.52 -43.76 -27.03
C LYS A 3 61.46 -43.16 -25.96
N GLY A 4 61.17 -43.51 -24.69
CA GLY A 4 62.14 -43.53 -23.59
C GLY A 4 61.54 -43.68 -22.18
N SER A 5 61.11 -44.89 -21.80
CA SER A 5 60.75 -45.26 -20.42
C SER A 5 61.98 -45.34 -19.50
N LYS A 6 61.84 -45.06 -18.20
CA LYS A 6 62.57 -45.77 -17.13
C LYS A 6 61.81 -45.67 -15.79
N ASN A 7 61.97 -46.73 -14.99
CA ASN A 7 61.08 -47.19 -13.93
C ASN A 7 61.18 -46.39 -12.62
N TRP A 8 60.07 -46.44 -11.87
CA TRP A 8 59.87 -45.91 -10.52
C TRP A 8 60.33 -46.95 -9.46
N ASP A 9 61.08 -46.49 -8.46
CA ASP A 9 61.49 -47.24 -7.26
C ASP A 9 60.75 -46.63 -6.04
N PRO A 10 59.87 -47.38 -5.34
CA PRO A 10 59.06 -46.84 -4.24
C PRO A 10 59.73 -46.85 -2.86
N SER A 11 61.02 -47.20 -2.74
CA SER A 11 61.60 -47.54 -1.41
C SER A 11 62.39 -46.43 -0.70
N ALA A 12 62.41 -45.20 -1.22
CA ALA A 12 63.07 -44.07 -0.57
C ALA A 12 62.09 -42.91 -0.35
N ILE A 13 61.61 -42.76 0.89
CA ILE A 13 61.26 -41.54 1.65
C ILE A 13 60.36 -42.02 2.81
N VAL A 14 61.00 -42.46 3.89
CA VAL A 14 60.40 -42.59 5.22
C VAL A 14 61.33 -41.83 6.15
N ASP A 15 61.08 -40.53 6.32
CA ASP A 15 61.22 -39.78 7.58
C ASP A 15 61.05 -38.29 7.28
N ASP A 16 59.79 -37.84 7.16
CA ASP A 16 59.44 -36.43 7.39
C ASP A 16 57.97 -36.23 7.80
N GLN A 17 57.28 -37.29 8.24
CA GLN A 17 55.83 -37.22 8.56
C GLN A 17 55.52 -37.00 10.05
N GLN A 18 56.53 -36.86 10.92
CA GLN A 18 56.29 -36.69 12.36
C GLN A 18 56.37 -35.25 12.86
N GLN A 19 56.87 -34.30 12.07
CA GLN A 19 56.91 -32.88 12.44
C GLN A 19 55.76 -32.06 11.81
N ASP A 20 55.16 -32.57 10.74
CA ASP A 20 54.01 -31.93 10.06
C ASP A 20 52.67 -32.26 10.74
N SER A 21 52.58 -33.38 11.49
CA SER A 21 51.37 -33.74 12.24
C SER A 21 51.03 -32.74 13.33
N SER A 22 52.01 -32.19 14.07
CA SER A 22 51.72 -31.21 15.13
C SER A 22 51.34 -29.83 14.59
N LEU A 23 51.90 -29.44 13.43
CA LEU A 23 51.52 -28.20 12.74
C LEU A 23 50.15 -28.33 12.07
N ILE A 24 49.80 -29.49 11.51
CA ILE A 24 48.47 -29.76 10.96
C ILE A 24 47.42 -29.87 12.08
N THR A 25 47.75 -30.43 13.25
CA THR A 25 46.82 -30.47 14.39
C THR A 25 46.65 -29.10 15.04
N THR A 26 47.70 -28.28 15.13
CA THR A 26 47.61 -26.92 15.66
C THR A 26 46.95 -25.97 14.67
N ALA A 27 47.20 -26.11 13.36
CA ALA A 27 46.49 -25.37 12.31
C ALA A 27 45.03 -25.81 12.21
N ASN A 28 44.70 -27.10 12.40
CA ASN A 28 43.31 -27.56 12.46
C ASN A 28 42.62 -27.18 13.79
N LEU A 29 43.35 -26.99 14.90
CA LEU A 29 42.80 -26.39 16.12
C LEU A 29 42.59 -24.87 15.95
N ILE A 30 43.48 -24.16 15.28
CA ILE A 30 43.37 -22.71 15.04
C ILE A 30 42.31 -22.43 13.96
N LEU A 31 42.18 -23.26 12.92
CA LEU A 31 41.14 -23.15 11.88
C LEU A 31 39.75 -23.63 12.34
N ASN A 32 39.64 -24.40 13.43
CA ASN A 32 38.37 -24.71 14.10
C ASN A 32 38.00 -23.77 15.26
N THR A 33 38.75 -22.68 15.48
CA THR A 33 38.38 -21.66 16.49
C THR A 33 37.80 -20.37 15.92
N SER A 34 37.69 -20.22 14.59
CA SER A 34 36.73 -19.29 14.01
C SER A 34 35.41 -20.01 13.77
N GLU A 35 34.72 -20.39 14.86
CA GLU A 35 33.27 -20.45 14.81
C GLU A 35 32.83 -19.13 14.19
N ASN A 36 32.19 -19.21 13.02
CA ASN A 36 31.56 -18.09 12.35
C ASN A 36 30.36 -17.67 13.21
N ARG A 37 30.64 -17.08 14.39
CA ARG A 37 29.62 -16.67 15.35
C ARG A 37 28.79 -15.62 14.66
N ILE A 38 27.54 -15.98 14.37
CA ILE A 38 26.56 -15.08 13.80
C ILE A 38 26.54 -13.84 14.69
N ARG A 39 26.90 -12.69 14.10
CA ARG A 39 26.93 -11.42 14.82
C ARG A 39 25.56 -11.16 15.42
N GLN A 40 25.52 -10.86 16.71
CA GLN A 40 24.30 -10.50 17.42
C GLN A 40 24.23 -8.98 17.55
N PHE A 41 23.05 -8.41 17.32
CA PHE A 41 22.80 -6.97 17.36
C PHE A 41 21.73 -6.65 18.40
N THR A 42 21.92 -5.57 19.16
CA THR A 42 20.87 -5.06 20.06
C THR A 42 19.90 -4.17 19.29
N TRP A 43 18.67 -4.02 19.77
CA TRP A 43 17.73 -3.05 19.19
C TRP A 43 18.23 -1.61 19.26
N GLU A 44 19.04 -1.28 20.28
CA GLU A 44 19.65 0.05 20.37
C GLU A 44 20.62 0.30 19.20
N GLU A 45 21.44 -0.69 18.83
CA GLU A 45 22.31 -0.61 17.66
C GLU A 45 21.46 -0.50 16.38
N ILE A 46 20.51 -1.42 16.18
CA ILE A 46 19.66 -1.48 14.97
C ILE A 46 18.93 -0.16 14.72
N ARG A 47 18.36 0.47 15.76
CA ARG A 47 17.60 1.73 15.64
C ARG A 47 18.45 2.92 15.16
N ARG A 48 19.77 2.88 15.35
CA ARG A 48 20.68 3.93 14.85
C ARG A 48 20.76 3.93 13.32
N HIS A 49 20.51 2.79 12.69
CA HIS A 49 20.54 2.60 11.23
C HIS A 49 19.16 2.89 10.60
N SER A 50 18.65 4.11 10.81
CA SER A 50 17.29 4.53 10.42
C SER A 50 17.22 5.65 9.37
N THR A 51 18.34 5.99 8.71
CA THR A 51 18.43 7.14 7.78
C THR A 51 18.48 6.71 6.32
N ASN A 52 18.26 7.61 5.36
CA ASN A 52 18.33 7.24 3.92
C ASN A 52 19.67 6.64 3.45
N LYS A 53 20.77 6.99 4.12
CA LYS A 53 22.13 6.56 3.75
C LYS A 53 22.63 5.39 4.60
N ASP A 54 21.84 4.95 5.57
CA ASP A 54 22.20 3.91 6.53
C ASP A 54 20.91 3.28 7.07
N ARG A 55 20.55 2.11 6.53
CA ARG A 55 19.23 1.48 6.69
C ARG A 55 19.38 0.01 7.00
N TRP A 56 19.11 -0.35 8.25
CA TRP A 56 18.91 -1.74 8.62
C TRP A 56 17.42 -2.02 8.83
N LEU A 57 17.02 -3.26 8.65
CA LEU A 57 15.69 -3.73 9.03
C LEU A 57 15.77 -5.14 9.58
N VAL A 58 14.75 -5.53 10.34
CA VAL A 58 14.65 -6.87 10.92
C VAL A 58 13.51 -7.65 10.25
N ILE A 59 13.78 -8.90 9.87
CA ILE A 59 12.76 -9.86 9.42
C ILE A 59 13.07 -11.19 10.09
N ASP A 60 12.11 -11.73 10.85
CA ASP A 60 12.20 -13.00 11.56
C ASP A 60 13.47 -13.11 12.44
N ASN A 61 13.73 -12.06 13.24
CA ASN A 61 14.91 -11.91 14.10
C ASN A 61 16.27 -11.86 13.38
N ARG A 62 16.28 -11.71 12.05
CA ARG A 62 17.50 -11.49 11.25
C ARG A 62 17.63 -10.04 10.87
N VAL A 63 18.84 -9.50 10.93
CA VAL A 63 19.18 -8.12 10.60
C VAL A 63 19.72 -8.06 9.18
N TYR A 64 19.21 -7.10 8.40
CA TYR A 64 19.59 -6.89 7.01
C TYR A 64 20.02 -5.45 6.77
N ASP A 65 21.21 -5.24 6.21
CA ASP A 65 21.64 -3.94 5.68
C ASP A 65 21.12 -3.73 4.26
N VAL A 66 20.00 -3.02 4.15
CA VAL A 66 19.35 -2.73 2.86
C VAL A 66 19.77 -1.38 2.29
N THR A 67 20.82 -0.75 2.82
CA THR A 67 21.29 0.58 2.41
C THR A 67 21.53 0.68 0.92
N LYS A 68 22.19 -0.33 0.34
CA LYS A 68 22.57 -0.37 -1.08
C LYS A 68 21.52 -1.04 -1.98
N TRP A 69 20.37 -1.43 -1.46
CA TRP A 69 19.32 -2.04 -2.28
C TRP A 69 18.65 -0.97 -3.14
N LEU A 70 19.04 -0.86 -4.42
CA LEU A 70 18.57 0.20 -5.32
C LEU A 70 17.21 -0.07 -5.98
N LYS A 71 16.87 -1.34 -6.22
CA LYS A 71 15.66 -1.74 -6.96
C LYS A 71 14.85 -2.78 -6.19
N HIS A 72 14.10 -2.31 -5.20
CA HIS A 72 13.05 -3.11 -4.56
C HIS A 72 11.76 -3.03 -5.42
N PRO A 73 11.11 -4.18 -5.76
CA PRO A 73 9.89 -4.18 -6.57
C PRO A 73 8.73 -3.36 -5.96
N GLY A 74 8.58 -3.37 -4.64
CA GLY A 74 7.60 -2.55 -3.92
C GLY A 74 7.97 -1.06 -3.81
N GLY A 75 9.09 -0.65 -4.41
CA GLY A 75 9.60 0.72 -4.34
C GLY A 75 10.55 0.96 -3.18
N GLN A 76 11.24 2.10 -3.23
CA GLN A 76 12.24 2.48 -2.21
C GLN A 76 11.64 3.03 -0.92
N MET A 77 10.42 3.59 -0.98
CA MET A 77 9.81 4.22 0.20
C MET A 77 9.47 3.18 1.27
N VAL A 78 8.94 2.02 0.88
CA VAL A 78 8.63 0.94 1.85
C VAL A 78 9.86 0.46 2.62
N LEU A 79 11.04 0.39 1.99
CA LEU A 79 12.29 0.08 2.69
C LEU A 79 12.67 1.17 3.70
N LYS A 80 12.41 2.44 3.37
CA LYS A 80 12.67 3.57 4.28
C LYS A 80 11.70 3.59 5.45
N HIS A 81 10.46 3.14 5.25
CA HIS A 81 9.43 3.15 6.29
C HIS A 81 9.78 2.24 7.48
N TYR A 82 10.58 1.19 7.26
CA TYR A 82 11.04 0.24 8.29
C TYR A 82 12.54 0.37 8.62
N ALA A 83 13.21 1.45 8.21
CA ALA A 83 14.61 1.65 8.58
C ALA A 83 14.73 1.73 10.11
N GLY A 84 15.55 0.85 10.70
CA GLY A 84 15.72 0.67 12.14
C GLY A 84 14.60 -0.09 12.85
N GLN A 85 13.73 -0.82 12.13
CA GLN A 85 12.53 -1.45 12.71
C GLN A 85 12.34 -2.92 12.32
N ASP A 86 11.45 -3.59 13.05
CA ASP A 86 10.90 -4.90 12.67
C ASP A 86 9.89 -4.75 11.51
N ALA A 87 10.14 -5.50 10.44
CA ALA A 87 9.29 -5.55 9.25
C ALA A 87 8.68 -6.95 9.04
N SER A 88 8.79 -7.86 10.00
CA SER A 88 8.43 -9.28 9.85
C SER A 88 6.98 -9.48 9.40
N GLU A 89 5.99 -8.94 10.13
CA GLU A 89 4.58 -9.15 9.77
C GLU A 89 4.22 -8.50 8.42
N ALA A 90 4.78 -7.32 8.14
CA ALA A 90 4.60 -6.63 6.86
C ALA A 90 5.21 -7.43 5.70
N PHE A 91 6.38 -8.03 5.92
CA PHE A 91 7.04 -8.90 4.96
C PHE A 91 6.15 -10.10 4.61
N HIS A 92 5.65 -10.82 5.62
CA HIS A 92 4.76 -11.97 5.42
C HIS A 92 3.39 -11.59 4.83
N ALA A 93 2.90 -10.37 5.09
CA ALA A 93 1.62 -9.89 4.56
C ALA A 93 1.68 -9.42 3.10
N LEU A 94 2.81 -8.89 2.65
CA LEU A 94 2.92 -8.17 1.37
C LEU A 94 3.72 -8.91 0.29
N HIS A 95 4.36 -10.03 0.61
CA HIS A 95 5.14 -10.82 -0.35
C HIS A 95 4.43 -12.13 -0.73
N PRO A 96 3.97 -12.28 -1.99
CA PRO A 96 3.23 -13.48 -2.41
C PRO A 96 4.12 -14.73 -2.51
N ASP A 97 5.42 -14.54 -2.74
CA ASP A 97 6.41 -15.62 -2.85
C ASP A 97 7.57 -15.29 -1.89
N ILE A 98 7.38 -15.70 -0.64
CA ILE A 98 8.34 -15.51 0.45
C ILE A 98 9.69 -16.15 0.08
N SER A 99 9.67 -17.38 -0.42
CA SER A 99 10.90 -18.11 -0.78
C SER A 99 11.70 -17.38 -1.87
N ARG A 100 11.04 -16.73 -2.83
CA ARG A 100 11.72 -15.87 -3.80
C ARG A 100 12.28 -14.61 -3.13
N ALA A 101 11.53 -13.95 -2.25
CA ALA A 101 11.98 -12.75 -1.56
C ALA A 101 13.21 -13.04 -0.67
N GLU A 102 13.22 -14.15 0.05
CA GLU A 102 14.34 -14.62 0.87
C GLU A 102 15.64 -14.78 0.08
N LYS A 103 15.58 -15.24 -1.17
CA LYS A 103 16.78 -15.36 -2.03
C LYS A 103 17.48 -14.02 -2.23
N TYR A 104 16.72 -12.92 -2.36
CA TYR A 104 17.30 -11.58 -2.45
C TYR A 104 17.79 -11.09 -1.09
N LEU A 105 17.01 -11.33 -0.02
CA LEU A 105 17.36 -10.91 1.34
C LEU A 105 18.69 -11.49 1.85
N LYS A 106 19.02 -12.73 1.47
CA LYS A 106 20.31 -13.37 1.84
C LYS A 106 21.54 -12.52 1.52
N THR A 107 21.47 -11.71 0.45
CA THR A 107 22.60 -10.85 0.04
C THR A 107 22.82 -9.64 0.95
N PHE A 108 21.83 -9.31 1.80
CA PHE A 108 21.85 -8.17 2.70
C PHE A 108 21.96 -8.58 4.17
N TYR A 109 22.00 -9.88 4.47
CA TYR A 109 22.06 -10.38 5.84
C TYR A 109 23.39 -10.06 6.51
N ILE A 110 23.34 -9.56 7.75
CA ILE A 110 24.53 -9.16 8.52
C ILE A 110 24.63 -9.82 9.91
N GLY A 111 23.58 -10.50 10.38
CA GLY A 111 23.52 -11.21 11.66
C GLY A 111 22.12 -11.24 12.25
N ASP A 112 22.00 -11.58 13.53
CA ASP A 112 20.71 -11.80 14.22
C ASP A 112 20.48 -10.78 15.34
N VAL A 113 19.22 -10.64 15.75
CA VAL A 113 18.83 -9.83 16.91
C VAL A 113 19.14 -10.60 18.20
N ASN A 114 19.77 -9.94 19.17
CA ASN A 114 19.97 -10.51 20.49
C ASN A 114 18.60 -10.72 21.19
N LYS A 115 18.32 -11.97 21.60
CA LYS A 115 17.00 -12.43 22.08
C LYS A 115 16.61 -11.96 23.48
N ASP A 116 17.48 -11.24 24.18
CA ASP A 116 17.21 -10.76 25.54
C ASP A 116 16.14 -9.66 25.61
N SER A 117 15.70 -9.13 24.46
CA SER A 117 14.61 -8.15 24.38
C SER A 117 13.30 -8.82 23.97
N ILE A 118 12.41 -9.06 24.93
CA ILE A 118 11.05 -9.51 24.65
C ILE A 118 10.25 -8.33 24.08
N SER A 119 9.66 -8.50 22.90
CA SER A 119 8.70 -7.54 22.33
C SER A 119 7.40 -7.60 23.14
N GLU A 120 6.89 -6.46 23.62
CA GLU A 120 5.65 -6.36 24.41
C GLU A 120 4.42 -6.99 23.70
N ASP A 121 4.43 -7.02 22.36
CA ASP A 121 3.35 -7.59 21.55
C ASP A 121 3.65 -9.00 20.97
N GLN A 122 4.66 -9.72 21.47
CA GLN A 122 5.07 -11.00 20.87
C GLN A 122 3.93 -12.02 20.80
N GLU A 123 3.11 -12.14 21.84
CA GLU A 123 1.99 -13.09 21.85
C GLU A 123 0.95 -12.76 20.76
N LEU A 124 0.65 -11.47 20.55
CA LEU A 124 -0.27 -11.04 19.47
C LEU A 124 0.30 -11.38 18.09
N LYS A 125 1.60 -11.20 17.89
CA LYS A 125 2.27 -11.57 16.63
C LYS A 125 2.14 -13.07 16.37
N ASP A 126 2.38 -13.89 17.38
CA ASP A 126 2.29 -15.35 17.27
C ASP A 126 0.84 -15.80 16.99
N ASP A 127 -0.14 -15.22 17.66
CA ASP A 127 -1.57 -15.47 17.41
C ASP A 127 -2.01 -15.05 16.01
N PHE A 128 -1.53 -13.90 15.54
CA PHE A 128 -1.81 -13.43 14.19
C PHE A 128 -1.20 -14.35 13.14
N GLU A 129 0.00 -14.90 13.37
CA GLU A 129 0.59 -15.88 12.47
C GLU A 129 -0.19 -17.20 12.49
N ARG A 130 -0.65 -17.66 13.67
CA ARG A 130 -1.59 -18.80 13.75
C ARG A 130 -2.87 -18.55 12.96
N LEU A 131 -3.39 -17.33 13.01
CA LEU A 131 -4.56 -16.91 12.23
C LEU A 131 -4.27 -16.94 10.72
N ARG A 132 -3.10 -16.48 10.28
CA ARG A 132 -2.65 -16.60 8.88
C ARG A 132 -2.61 -18.05 8.42
N GLN A 133 -2.03 -18.95 9.22
CA GLN A 133 -1.97 -20.38 8.92
C GLN A 133 -3.38 -21.00 8.85
N LYS A 134 -4.30 -20.58 9.73
CA LYS A 134 -5.72 -20.96 9.66
C LYS A 134 -6.39 -20.48 8.36
N ALA A 135 -6.10 -19.27 7.90
CA ALA A 135 -6.63 -18.76 6.63
C ALA A 135 -6.08 -19.54 5.41
N ILE A 136 -4.80 -19.93 5.45
CA ILE A 136 -4.18 -20.79 4.43
C ILE A 136 -4.83 -22.17 4.40
N SER A 137 -5.03 -22.82 5.55
CA SER A 137 -5.64 -24.15 5.64
C SER A 137 -7.11 -24.16 5.18
N LYS A 138 -7.85 -23.09 5.50
CA LYS A 138 -9.21 -22.82 4.97
C LYS A 138 -9.23 -22.44 3.48
N LYS A 139 -8.08 -22.37 2.80
CA LYS A 139 -7.92 -22.01 1.39
C LYS A 139 -8.47 -20.62 1.05
N LEU A 140 -8.49 -19.68 2.00
CA LEU A 140 -9.07 -18.34 1.81
C LEU A 140 -8.27 -17.47 0.84
N PHE A 141 -7.00 -17.77 0.61
CA PHE A 141 -6.18 -17.12 -0.43
C PHE A 141 -6.44 -17.65 -1.85
N LYS A 142 -7.31 -18.65 -2.02
CA LYS A 142 -7.71 -19.13 -3.36
C LYS A 142 -8.88 -18.32 -3.88
N SER A 143 -8.69 -17.69 -5.04
CA SER A 143 -9.73 -16.95 -5.74
C SER A 143 -10.71 -17.87 -6.48
N SER A 144 -11.96 -17.42 -6.61
CA SER A 144 -12.88 -17.90 -7.64
C SER A 144 -12.63 -17.19 -8.97
N VAL A 145 -12.10 -17.92 -9.96
CA VAL A 145 -11.88 -17.37 -11.31
C VAL A 145 -13.19 -16.93 -11.95
N LEU A 146 -14.27 -17.70 -11.77
CA LEU A 146 -15.58 -17.36 -12.31
C LEU A 146 -16.10 -16.01 -11.76
N TYR A 147 -15.94 -15.77 -10.46
CA TYR A 147 -16.31 -14.49 -9.85
C TYR A 147 -15.61 -13.32 -10.53
N PHE A 148 -14.30 -13.43 -10.77
CA PHE A 148 -13.54 -12.37 -11.42
C PHE A 148 -13.85 -12.23 -12.91
N VAL A 149 -14.08 -13.33 -13.63
CA VAL A 149 -14.55 -13.29 -15.03
C VAL A 149 -15.88 -12.58 -15.15
N LEU A 150 -16.85 -12.89 -14.27
CA LEU A 150 -18.16 -12.22 -14.27
C LEU A 150 -18.05 -10.74 -13.91
N THR A 151 -17.17 -10.39 -12.96
CA THR A 151 -16.95 -8.98 -12.60
C THR A 151 -16.29 -8.21 -13.75
N CYS A 152 -15.28 -8.81 -14.39
CA CYS A 152 -14.61 -8.28 -15.57
C CYS A 152 -15.59 -8.07 -16.74
N PHE A 153 -16.46 -9.06 -16.98
CA PHE A 153 -17.51 -8.97 -18.00
C PHE A 153 -18.52 -7.87 -17.67
N HIS A 154 -18.97 -7.76 -16.41
CA HIS A 154 -19.89 -6.71 -15.97
C HIS A 154 -19.37 -5.31 -16.29
N ILE A 155 -18.08 -5.05 -16.01
CA ILE A 155 -17.44 -3.75 -16.32
C ILE A 155 -17.50 -3.45 -17.82
N LEU A 156 -17.05 -4.39 -18.66
CA LEU A 156 -17.03 -4.21 -20.11
C LEU A 156 -18.45 -4.12 -20.71
N ALA A 157 -19.40 -4.86 -20.15
CA ALA A 157 -20.81 -4.81 -20.54
C ALA A 157 -21.45 -3.47 -20.21
N CYS A 158 -21.17 -2.90 -19.02
CA CYS A 158 -21.65 -1.55 -18.65
C CYS A 158 -21.03 -0.47 -19.53
N GLU A 159 -19.72 -0.55 -19.83
CA GLU A 159 -19.07 0.40 -20.74
C GLU A 159 -19.67 0.31 -22.16
N PHE A 160 -19.82 -0.91 -22.69
CA PHE A 160 -20.46 -1.14 -23.98
C PHE A 160 -21.91 -0.63 -24.00
N ALA A 161 -22.69 -0.91 -22.95
CA ALA A 161 -24.06 -0.45 -22.83
C ALA A 161 -24.16 1.08 -22.82
N ALA A 162 -23.22 1.79 -22.18
CA ALA A 162 -23.16 3.24 -22.22
C ALA A 162 -22.96 3.77 -23.66
N TYR A 163 -22.03 3.18 -24.42
CA TYR A 163 -21.86 3.51 -25.84
C TYR A 163 -23.12 3.18 -26.64
N PHE A 164 -23.67 1.97 -26.48
CA PHE A 164 -24.85 1.52 -27.18
C PHE A 164 -26.03 2.46 -26.97
N VAL A 165 -26.27 2.90 -25.73
CA VAL A 165 -27.39 3.80 -25.40
C VAL A 165 -27.26 5.13 -26.16
N LEU A 166 -26.09 5.76 -26.13
CA LEU A 166 -25.84 7.02 -26.84
C LEU A 166 -25.99 6.87 -28.36
N PHE A 167 -25.48 5.78 -28.92
CA PHE A 167 -25.50 5.57 -30.37
C PHE A 167 -26.87 5.17 -30.90
N ARG A 168 -27.65 4.40 -30.13
CA ARG A 168 -28.94 3.85 -30.55
C ARG A 168 -30.13 4.76 -30.22
N PHE A 169 -30.08 5.45 -29.08
CA PHE A 169 -31.20 6.25 -28.57
C PHE A 169 -30.91 7.76 -28.59
N GLY A 170 -29.72 8.17 -29.02
CA GLY A 170 -29.35 9.57 -29.20
C GLY A 170 -28.82 10.24 -27.93
N THR A 171 -28.78 11.58 -27.95
CA THR A 171 -28.12 12.41 -26.93
C THR A 171 -29.10 13.32 -26.18
N SER A 172 -30.40 12.99 -26.17
CA SER A 172 -31.36 13.65 -25.30
C SER A 172 -31.04 13.36 -23.84
N TRP A 173 -31.65 14.13 -22.92
CA TRP A 173 -31.28 14.12 -21.50
C TRP A 173 -31.31 12.73 -20.86
N LEU A 174 -32.29 11.89 -21.21
CA LEU A 174 -32.48 10.57 -20.60
C LEU A 174 -31.45 9.53 -21.09
N PRO A 175 -31.25 9.27 -22.40
CA PRO A 175 -30.15 8.43 -22.88
C PRO A 175 -28.77 8.90 -22.39
N TYR A 176 -28.54 10.21 -22.37
CA TYR A 176 -27.29 10.78 -21.86
C TYR A 176 -27.07 10.42 -20.38
N LEU A 177 -28.09 10.60 -19.54
CA LEU A 177 -28.02 10.26 -18.12
C LEU A 177 -27.82 8.75 -17.89
N ILE A 178 -28.54 7.90 -18.61
CA ILE A 178 -28.41 6.44 -18.50
C ILE A 178 -26.99 6.01 -18.90
N ALA A 179 -26.48 6.52 -20.02
CA ALA A 179 -25.12 6.23 -20.46
C ALA A 179 -24.08 6.70 -19.44
N LEU A 180 -24.27 7.91 -18.87
CA LEU A 180 -23.40 8.45 -17.83
C LEU A 180 -23.35 7.53 -16.61
N VAL A 181 -24.51 7.11 -16.09
CA VAL A 181 -24.60 6.20 -14.93
C VAL A 181 -23.94 4.85 -15.22
N LEU A 182 -24.20 4.25 -16.39
CA LEU A 182 -23.59 2.99 -16.79
C LEU A 182 -22.07 3.10 -16.87
N TYR A 183 -21.55 4.20 -17.43
CA TYR A 183 -20.11 4.43 -17.51
C TYR A 183 -19.48 4.66 -16.13
N ILE A 184 -20.15 5.40 -15.24
CA ILE A 184 -19.71 5.60 -13.85
C ILE A 184 -19.64 4.26 -13.10
N ILE A 185 -20.65 3.40 -13.26
CA ILE A 185 -20.64 2.05 -12.65
C ILE A 185 -19.46 1.24 -13.20
N ALA A 186 -19.24 1.23 -14.51
CA ALA A 186 -18.12 0.52 -15.13
C ALA A 186 -16.78 0.99 -14.55
N GLU A 187 -16.57 2.30 -14.45
CA GLU A 187 -15.36 2.91 -13.94
C GLU A 187 -15.12 2.68 -12.44
N ALA A 188 -16.15 2.80 -11.60
CA ALA A 188 -16.06 2.51 -10.17
C ALA A 188 -15.74 1.03 -9.93
N GLN A 189 -16.46 0.12 -10.59
CA GLN A 189 -16.22 -1.33 -10.49
C GLN A 189 -14.84 -1.73 -11.04
N CYS A 190 -14.37 -1.07 -12.11
CA CYS A 190 -13.01 -1.20 -12.60
C CYS A 190 -11.97 -0.82 -11.54
N GLY A 191 -12.23 0.22 -10.75
CA GLY A 191 -11.37 0.64 -9.63
C GLY A 191 -11.16 -0.47 -8.60
N TRP A 192 -12.20 -1.27 -8.34
CA TRP A 192 -12.13 -2.39 -7.41
C TRP A 192 -11.40 -3.61 -8.02
N VAL A 193 -11.72 -3.97 -9.25
CA VAL A 193 -11.08 -5.13 -9.94
C VAL A 193 -9.59 -4.88 -10.19
N GLN A 194 -9.21 -3.66 -10.59
CA GLN A 194 -7.79 -3.35 -10.76
C GLN A 194 -7.04 -3.43 -9.43
N HIS A 195 -7.71 -3.11 -8.30
CA HIS A 195 -7.13 -3.22 -6.97
C HIS A 195 -6.85 -4.69 -6.61
N ASP A 196 -7.79 -5.61 -6.90
CA ASP A 196 -7.58 -7.06 -6.71
C ASP A 196 -6.35 -7.57 -7.51
N PHE A 197 -6.24 -7.19 -8.79
CA PHE A 197 -5.09 -7.57 -9.61
C PHE A 197 -3.78 -6.92 -9.12
N GLY A 198 -3.85 -5.66 -8.67
CA GLY A 198 -2.71 -4.94 -8.11
C GLY A 198 -2.16 -5.57 -6.82
N HIS A 199 -3.02 -6.26 -6.06
CA HIS A 199 -2.66 -7.07 -4.89
C HIS A 199 -2.18 -8.48 -5.21
N LEU A 200 -2.20 -8.88 -6.49
CA LEU A 200 -1.87 -10.22 -6.94
C LEU A 200 -2.76 -11.31 -6.33
N SER A 201 -3.99 -10.95 -5.91
CA SER A 201 -4.90 -11.85 -5.18
C SER A 201 -5.70 -12.79 -6.10
N VAL A 202 -5.68 -12.58 -7.42
CA VAL A 202 -6.55 -13.32 -8.35
C VAL A 202 -5.88 -14.57 -8.91
N PHE A 203 -4.71 -14.48 -9.53
CA PHE A 203 -4.03 -15.62 -10.14
C PHE A 203 -2.83 -16.10 -9.33
N LYS A 204 -2.59 -17.42 -9.35
CA LYS A 204 -1.36 -18.00 -8.76
C LYS A 204 -0.09 -17.47 -9.44
N LYS A 205 -0.12 -17.32 -10.76
CA LYS A 205 1.00 -16.79 -11.54
C LYS A 205 0.88 -15.27 -11.61
N SER A 206 1.79 -14.55 -10.97
CA SER A 206 1.77 -13.09 -10.87
C SER A 206 1.74 -12.37 -12.22
N SER A 207 2.29 -12.97 -13.29
CA SER A 207 2.27 -12.36 -14.64
C SER A 207 0.85 -12.08 -15.15
N TRP A 208 -0.13 -12.94 -14.83
CA TRP A 208 -1.51 -12.74 -15.23
C TRP A 208 -2.17 -11.60 -14.45
N ASN A 209 -1.89 -11.50 -13.15
CA ASN A 209 -2.34 -10.36 -12.35
C ASN A 209 -1.75 -9.06 -12.89
N HIS A 210 -0.44 -9.00 -13.19
CA HIS A 210 0.18 -7.79 -13.73
C HIS A 210 -0.40 -7.38 -15.09
N LEU A 211 -0.62 -8.33 -16.00
CA LEU A 211 -1.21 -8.05 -17.31
C LEU A 211 -2.62 -7.47 -17.16
N LEU A 212 -3.47 -8.12 -16.36
CA LEU A 212 -4.85 -7.69 -16.18
C LEU A 212 -4.96 -6.42 -15.33
N HIS A 213 -4.05 -6.22 -14.38
CA HIS A 213 -3.91 -4.95 -13.67
C HIS A 213 -3.64 -3.82 -14.64
N GLN A 214 -2.61 -3.96 -15.49
CA GLN A 214 -2.25 -2.97 -16.51
C GLN A 214 -3.38 -2.72 -17.51
N PHE A 215 -4.09 -3.78 -17.93
CA PHE A 215 -5.25 -3.65 -18.82
C PHE A 215 -6.38 -2.85 -18.15
N TYR A 216 -6.83 -3.23 -16.95
CA TYR A 216 -7.97 -2.55 -16.31
C TYR A 216 -7.62 -1.13 -15.82
N VAL A 217 -6.49 -0.94 -15.15
CA VAL A 217 -6.11 0.41 -14.70
C VAL A 217 -5.70 1.31 -15.87
N GLY A 218 -5.06 0.74 -16.90
CA GLY A 218 -4.53 1.49 -18.04
C GLY A 218 -5.53 1.66 -19.19
N PHE A 219 -5.99 0.57 -19.80
CA PHE A 219 -6.84 0.60 -20.98
C PHE A 219 -8.29 0.97 -20.70
N THR A 220 -8.87 0.50 -19.59
CA THR A 220 -10.26 0.84 -19.27
C THR A 220 -10.38 2.11 -18.45
N LYS A 221 -9.43 2.38 -17.54
CA LYS A 221 -9.49 3.55 -16.64
C LYS A 221 -8.57 4.72 -17.00
N GLY A 222 -7.53 4.53 -17.83
CA GLY A 222 -6.61 5.61 -18.24
C GLY A 222 -5.57 6.01 -17.18
N ALA A 223 -5.11 5.09 -16.34
CA ALA A 223 -4.16 5.33 -15.26
C ALA A 223 -2.97 4.33 -15.26
N SER A 224 -1.89 4.67 -14.56
CA SER A 224 -0.65 3.89 -14.49
C SER A 224 -0.74 2.89 -13.35
N ALA A 225 -0.57 1.61 -13.70
CA ALA A 225 -0.46 0.51 -12.75
C ALA A 225 0.70 0.75 -11.78
N ASP A 226 1.88 1.13 -12.29
CA ASP A 226 3.07 1.35 -11.48
C ASP A 226 2.92 2.53 -10.51
N TRP A 227 2.26 3.62 -10.94
CA TRP A 227 1.95 4.74 -10.06
C TRP A 227 1.03 4.30 -8.92
N TRP A 228 -0.06 3.60 -9.28
CA TRP A 228 -1.01 3.08 -8.30
C TRP A 228 -0.33 2.13 -7.30
N ASN A 229 0.42 1.11 -7.77
CA ASN A 229 1.14 0.18 -6.90
C ASN A 229 2.12 0.90 -5.97
N ASN A 230 2.86 1.89 -6.48
CA ASN A 230 3.85 2.62 -5.68
C ASN A 230 3.21 3.32 -4.48
N MET A 231 2.05 3.94 -4.69
CA MET A 231 1.29 4.58 -3.63
C MET A 231 0.66 3.54 -2.70
N HIS A 232 -0.02 2.56 -3.29
CA HIS A 232 -0.80 1.56 -2.55
C HIS A 232 0.05 0.65 -1.66
N PHE A 233 1.27 0.29 -2.10
CA PHE A 233 2.21 -0.48 -1.28
C PHE A 233 2.69 0.30 -0.04
N GLN A 234 2.85 1.62 -0.16
CA GLN A 234 3.20 2.47 0.99
C GLN A 234 2.04 2.52 1.98
N HIS A 235 0.81 2.71 1.48
CA HIS A 235 -0.41 2.74 2.27
C HIS A 235 -0.60 1.43 3.06
N HIS A 236 -0.52 0.27 2.40
CA HIS A 236 -0.65 -1.03 3.09
C HIS A 236 0.49 -1.34 4.04
N SER A 237 1.69 -0.81 3.79
CA SER A 237 2.82 -0.97 4.68
C SER A 237 2.57 -0.24 6.01
N LYS A 238 2.21 1.04 5.96
CA LYS A 238 2.03 1.89 7.15
C LYS A 238 0.85 2.86 6.96
N PRO A 239 -0.40 2.37 7.04
CA PRO A 239 -1.58 3.19 6.81
C PRO A 239 -1.75 4.20 7.95
N ASN A 240 -2.26 5.39 7.63
CA ASN A 240 -2.46 6.51 8.54
C ASN A 240 -1.22 6.97 9.34
N VAL A 241 -0.03 6.48 8.99
CA VAL A 241 1.22 6.95 9.59
C VAL A 241 1.69 8.19 8.86
N ILE A 242 1.78 9.27 9.62
CA ILE A 242 2.21 10.59 9.15
C ILE A 242 3.52 10.48 8.35
N ASP A 243 3.55 11.17 7.20
CA ASP A 243 4.68 11.26 6.25
C ASP A 243 5.04 9.95 5.53
N LYS A 244 4.52 8.80 5.98
CA LYS A 244 4.74 7.47 5.39
C LYS A 244 3.58 7.02 4.51
N ASP A 245 2.35 7.25 4.95
CA ASP A 245 1.16 6.95 4.16
C ASP A 245 0.91 8.04 3.10
N PRO A 246 0.98 7.74 1.79
CA PRO A 246 0.58 8.69 0.75
C PRO A 246 -0.83 9.25 0.90
N ASP A 247 -1.77 8.48 1.44
CA ASP A 247 -3.18 8.85 1.47
C ASP A 247 -3.46 9.93 2.54
N THR A 248 -2.56 10.08 3.50
CA THR A 248 -2.61 11.17 4.48
C THR A 248 -1.91 12.45 4.03
N ARG A 249 -1.12 12.40 2.95
CA ARG A 249 -0.32 13.53 2.44
C ARG A 249 -1.15 14.49 1.59
N VAL A 250 -2.23 15.00 2.17
CA VAL A 250 -3.22 15.87 1.53
C VAL A 250 -3.22 17.29 2.11
N GLU A 251 -2.24 17.64 2.96
CA GLU A 251 -2.12 18.94 3.64
C GLU A 251 -2.23 20.16 2.73
N PRO A 252 -1.85 20.15 1.43
CA PRO A 252 -2.13 21.31 0.57
C PRO A 252 -3.62 21.68 0.49
N ILE A 253 -4.53 20.73 0.76
CA ILE A 253 -5.98 20.89 0.64
C ILE A 253 -6.70 20.54 1.94
N PHE A 254 -6.34 19.45 2.62
CA PHE A 254 -7.02 18.95 3.82
C PHE A 254 -6.04 18.67 4.96
N VAL A 255 -6.46 18.90 6.20
CA VAL A 255 -5.76 18.44 7.41
C VAL A 255 -6.57 17.33 8.07
N LEU A 256 -5.90 16.24 8.46
CA LEU A 256 -6.54 15.00 8.92
C LEU A 256 -6.11 14.60 10.34
N GLY A 257 -7.04 14.04 11.11
CA GLY A 257 -6.78 13.59 12.47
C GLY A 257 -6.36 14.72 13.41
N ASP A 258 -5.66 14.36 14.49
CA ASP A 258 -5.46 15.31 15.60
C ASP A 258 -4.09 16.00 15.56
N LYS A 259 -3.11 15.43 14.86
CA LYS A 259 -1.72 15.92 14.86
C LYS A 259 -1.36 16.74 13.62
N ILE A 260 -1.92 16.42 12.45
CA ILE A 260 -1.65 17.18 11.21
C ILE A 260 -2.19 18.62 11.30
N PRO A 261 -3.42 18.88 11.83
CA PRO A 261 -3.94 20.25 11.98
C PRO A 261 -3.02 21.16 12.79
N ILE A 262 -2.50 20.69 13.91
CA ILE A 262 -1.59 21.44 14.79
C ILE A 262 -0.29 21.77 14.04
N ARG A 263 0.33 20.77 13.39
CA ARG A 263 1.54 20.97 12.58
C ARG A 263 1.32 21.98 11.46
N ALA A 264 0.18 21.88 10.77
CA ALA A 264 -0.20 22.80 9.72
C ALA A 264 -0.43 24.22 10.26
N ALA A 265 -1.02 24.38 11.45
CA ALA A 265 -1.21 25.69 12.09
C ALA A 265 0.12 26.38 12.39
N HIS A 266 1.09 25.68 12.99
CA HIS A 266 2.44 26.22 13.21
C HIS A 266 3.13 26.64 11.91
N ARG A 267 3.09 25.78 10.88
CA ARG A 267 3.65 26.11 9.55
C ARG A 267 2.97 27.35 8.97
N ASN A 268 1.66 27.40 9.03
CA ASN A 268 0.86 28.46 8.46
C ASN A 268 1.10 29.80 9.18
N ALA A 269 1.13 29.82 10.52
CA ALA A 269 1.42 31.01 11.31
C ALA A 269 2.84 31.54 11.01
N LYS A 270 3.83 30.66 10.93
CA LYS A 270 5.21 31.01 10.56
C LYS A 270 5.32 31.74 9.22
N TYR A 271 4.48 31.37 8.25
CA TYR A 271 4.49 31.96 6.90
C TYR A 271 3.32 32.92 6.64
N GLY A 272 2.54 33.30 7.65
CA GLY A 272 1.38 34.19 7.52
C GLY A 272 0.27 33.67 6.59
N LYS A 273 0.11 32.35 6.45
CA LYS A 273 -0.86 31.72 5.52
C LYS A 273 -2.15 31.31 6.25
N ASN A 274 -3.20 32.11 6.15
CA ASN A 274 -4.52 31.76 6.67
C ASN A 274 -5.31 30.91 5.64
N LEU A 275 -5.05 29.60 5.62
CA LEU A 275 -5.75 28.65 4.73
C LEU A 275 -7.13 28.28 5.29
N PRO A 276 -8.15 28.00 4.45
CA PRO A 276 -9.52 27.81 4.92
C PRO A 276 -9.78 26.41 5.50
N TYR A 277 -8.85 25.77 6.23
CA TYR A 277 -9.05 24.40 6.72
C TYR A 277 -10.26 24.27 7.66
N ASN A 278 -10.65 25.33 8.37
CA ASN A 278 -11.87 25.34 9.17
C ASN A 278 -13.15 25.16 8.34
N LEU A 279 -13.11 25.39 7.02
CA LEU A 279 -14.21 25.19 6.08
C LEU A 279 -14.05 23.91 5.25
N GLN A 280 -13.08 23.05 5.57
CA GLN A 280 -12.73 21.91 4.72
C GLN A 280 -13.83 20.88 4.56
N TYR A 281 -14.70 20.73 5.56
CA TYR A 281 -15.89 19.89 5.47
C TYR A 281 -16.91 20.44 4.46
N LEU A 282 -16.96 21.76 4.21
CA LEU A 282 -17.85 22.38 3.22
C LEU A 282 -17.31 22.19 1.79
N TYR A 283 -16.03 22.51 1.57
CA TYR A 283 -15.45 22.38 0.23
C TYR A 283 -15.02 20.95 -0.11
N PHE A 284 -15.10 19.98 0.81
CA PHE A 284 -14.81 18.57 0.55
C PHE A 284 -15.56 18.06 -0.68
N PHE A 285 -16.85 18.39 -0.81
CA PHE A 285 -17.69 17.99 -1.94
C PHE A 285 -17.34 18.67 -3.27
N ILE A 286 -16.43 19.63 -3.28
CA ILE A 286 -15.90 20.25 -4.50
C ILE A 286 -14.47 19.74 -4.74
N ALA A 287 -13.64 19.76 -3.72
CA ALA A 287 -12.22 19.41 -3.83
C ALA A 287 -11.99 17.90 -4.03
N ALA A 288 -12.69 17.03 -3.29
CA ALA A 288 -12.50 15.59 -3.41
C ALA A 288 -12.91 15.05 -4.79
N PRO A 289 -14.05 15.47 -5.39
CA PRO A 289 -14.40 15.04 -6.74
C PRO A 289 -13.43 15.52 -7.82
N LEU A 290 -12.69 16.61 -7.59
CA LEU A 290 -11.71 17.15 -8.53
C LEU A 290 -10.34 16.43 -8.48
N LEU A 291 -10.10 15.57 -7.48
CA LEU A 291 -8.87 14.79 -7.40
C LEU A 291 -8.67 13.92 -8.64
N PHE A 292 -9.72 13.25 -9.11
CA PHE A 292 -9.65 12.35 -10.25
C PHE A 292 -9.41 13.06 -11.58
N PRO A 293 -10.25 14.03 -12.01
CA PRO A 293 -10.07 14.69 -13.32
C PRO A 293 -8.78 15.52 -13.42
N VAL A 294 -8.20 15.96 -12.30
CA VAL A 294 -7.04 16.87 -12.29
C VAL A 294 -5.79 16.20 -11.73
N TYR A 295 -5.78 15.92 -10.43
CA TYR A 295 -4.58 15.45 -9.73
C TYR A 295 -4.14 14.07 -10.19
N PHE A 296 -5.05 13.09 -10.23
CA PHE A 296 -4.74 11.72 -10.64
C PHE A 296 -4.28 11.68 -12.09
N GLN A 297 -4.97 12.38 -13.00
CA GLN A 297 -4.58 12.44 -14.41
C GLN A 297 -3.19 13.07 -14.62
N PHE A 298 -2.89 14.16 -13.91
CA PHE A 298 -1.56 14.74 -13.97
C PHE A 298 -0.49 13.78 -13.41
N MET A 299 -0.74 13.20 -12.23
CA MET A 299 0.24 12.37 -11.53
C MET A 299 0.53 11.06 -12.25
N THR A 300 -0.48 10.42 -12.82
CA THR A 300 -0.30 9.17 -13.58
C THR A 300 0.58 9.39 -14.81
N ILE A 301 0.29 10.42 -15.62
CA ILE A 301 1.06 10.75 -16.83
C ILE A 301 2.49 11.14 -16.44
N ARG A 302 2.62 12.03 -15.45
CA ARG A 302 3.92 12.48 -14.94
C ARG A 302 4.77 11.32 -14.44
N HIS A 303 4.17 10.38 -13.69
CA HIS A 303 4.86 9.20 -13.16
C HIS A 303 5.33 8.29 -14.29
N ALA A 304 4.43 7.97 -15.24
CA ALA A 304 4.76 7.11 -16.36
C ALA A 304 5.95 7.66 -17.18
N ILE A 305 5.95 8.96 -17.47
CA ILE A 305 7.04 9.63 -18.20
C ILE A 305 8.33 9.66 -17.36
N LYS A 306 8.28 10.19 -16.13
CA LYS A 306 9.49 10.38 -15.29
C LYS A 306 10.15 9.06 -14.90
N ARG A 307 9.37 7.99 -14.74
CA ARG A 307 9.85 6.66 -14.37
C ARG A 307 10.06 5.74 -15.57
N LYS A 308 9.89 6.26 -16.80
CA LYS A 308 10.05 5.53 -18.07
C LYS A 308 9.20 4.24 -18.12
N LYS A 309 7.96 4.32 -17.61
CA LYS A 309 6.99 3.22 -17.63
C LYS A 309 6.22 3.26 -18.94
N TRP A 310 6.91 2.88 -20.02
CA TRP A 310 6.39 2.99 -21.39
C TRP A 310 5.15 2.12 -21.64
N MET A 311 5.07 0.95 -20.99
CA MET A 311 3.88 0.09 -21.10
C MET A 311 2.63 0.75 -20.50
N ASP A 312 2.75 1.32 -19.30
CA ASP A 312 1.67 2.07 -18.67
C ASP A 312 1.27 3.29 -19.52
N LEU A 313 2.25 3.99 -20.10
CA LEU A 313 1.99 5.12 -20.99
C LEU A 313 1.24 4.66 -22.25
N ALA A 314 1.61 3.53 -22.85
CA ALA A 314 0.92 2.97 -24.02
C ALA A 314 -0.55 2.63 -23.70
N TRP A 315 -0.82 1.96 -22.57
CA TRP A 315 -2.18 1.66 -22.14
C TRP A 315 -3.03 2.92 -21.91
N LEU A 316 -2.45 3.92 -21.24
CA LEU A 316 -3.09 5.21 -21.01
C LEU A 316 -3.39 5.93 -22.34
N THR A 317 -2.45 5.92 -23.29
CA THR A 317 -2.69 6.47 -24.63
C THR A 317 -3.81 5.72 -25.34
N LEU A 318 -3.84 4.40 -25.28
CA LEU A 318 -4.90 3.59 -25.88
C LEU A 318 -6.27 3.86 -25.27
N TYR A 319 -6.36 4.13 -23.96
CA TYR A 319 -7.60 4.58 -23.32
C TYR A 319 -8.12 5.86 -23.98
N TYR A 320 -7.28 6.89 -24.10
CA TYR A 320 -7.69 8.18 -24.65
C TYR A 320 -7.98 8.10 -26.16
N VAL A 321 -7.21 7.32 -26.92
CA VAL A 321 -7.49 7.05 -28.33
C VAL A 321 -8.85 6.38 -28.46
N LYS A 322 -9.10 5.27 -27.75
CA LYS A 322 -10.42 4.60 -27.73
C LYS A 322 -11.55 5.59 -27.43
N TYR A 323 -11.41 6.35 -26.34
CA TYR A 323 -12.45 7.25 -25.88
C TYR A 323 -12.74 8.38 -26.89
N PHE A 324 -11.69 9.07 -27.36
CA PHE A 324 -11.82 10.21 -28.27
C PHE A 324 -12.00 9.84 -29.74
N SER A 325 -11.81 8.58 -30.13
CA SER A 325 -12.23 8.08 -31.45
C SER A 325 -13.73 7.75 -31.50
N ILE A 326 -14.36 7.44 -30.36
CA ILE A 326 -15.76 6.99 -30.30
C ILE A 326 -16.71 8.10 -29.84
N MET A 327 -16.47 8.69 -28.66
CA MET A 327 -17.44 9.60 -28.03
C MET A 327 -17.74 10.87 -28.84
N PRO A 328 -16.74 11.54 -29.47
CA PRO A 328 -17.00 12.72 -30.28
C PRO A 328 -17.92 12.48 -31.48
N LEU A 329 -18.03 11.24 -31.99
CA LEU A 329 -18.93 10.90 -33.10
C LEU A 329 -20.40 11.10 -32.75
N LYS A 330 -20.76 11.07 -31.46
CA LYS A 330 -22.14 11.34 -31.00
C LYS A 330 -22.29 12.62 -30.20
N LEU A 331 -21.32 12.98 -29.36
CA LEU A 331 -21.44 14.14 -28.48
C LEU A 331 -20.77 15.41 -29.02
N GLY A 332 -20.06 15.32 -30.15
CA GLY A 332 -19.08 16.32 -30.56
C GLY A 332 -17.88 16.36 -29.60
N PHE A 333 -16.82 17.06 -29.98
CA PHE A 333 -15.58 17.09 -29.19
C PHE A 333 -15.78 17.70 -27.79
N ILE A 334 -16.46 18.85 -27.72
CA ILE A 334 -16.75 19.53 -26.45
C ILE A 334 -17.70 18.71 -25.57
N GLY A 335 -18.70 18.05 -26.17
CA GLY A 335 -19.61 17.19 -25.42
C GLY A 335 -18.91 15.96 -24.86
N ALA A 336 -18.00 15.35 -25.61
CA ALA A 336 -17.18 14.23 -25.14
C ALA A 336 -16.26 14.65 -23.98
N LEU A 337 -15.64 15.83 -24.04
CA LEU A 337 -14.85 16.37 -22.92
C LEU A 337 -15.70 16.56 -21.66
N LYS A 338 -16.90 17.15 -21.79
CA LYS A 338 -17.84 17.32 -20.67
C LYS A 338 -18.27 15.97 -20.09
N PHE A 339 -18.61 15.00 -20.94
CA PHE A 339 -19.02 13.66 -20.52
C PHE A 339 -17.88 12.96 -19.76
N HIS A 340 -16.65 13.00 -20.28
CA HIS A 340 -15.48 12.46 -19.61
C HIS A 340 -15.27 13.13 -18.24
N PHE A 341 -15.32 14.46 -18.19
CA PHE A 341 -15.15 15.19 -16.94
C PHE A 341 -16.20 14.80 -15.89
N LEU A 342 -17.47 14.68 -16.27
CA LEU A 342 -18.53 14.23 -15.36
C LEU A 342 -18.28 12.81 -14.86
N ILE A 343 -17.88 11.87 -15.72
CA ILE A 343 -17.49 10.52 -15.31
C ILE A 343 -16.40 10.60 -14.23
N ARG A 344 -15.33 11.38 -14.46
CA ARG A 344 -14.20 11.53 -13.53
C ARG A 344 -14.62 12.12 -12.18
N VAL A 345 -15.52 13.11 -12.19
CA VAL A 345 -16.05 13.72 -10.96
C VAL A 345 -16.87 12.69 -10.15
N PHE A 346 -17.82 12.01 -10.79
CA PHE A 346 -18.71 11.08 -10.07
C PHE A 346 -18.00 9.79 -9.65
N GLU A 347 -17.15 9.21 -10.50
CA GLU A 347 -16.33 8.05 -10.09
C GLU A 347 -15.39 8.42 -8.95
N GLY A 348 -14.79 9.62 -9.00
CA GLY A 348 -13.81 10.05 -8.02
C GLY A 348 -14.48 10.27 -6.68
N THR A 349 -15.69 10.84 -6.70
CA THR A 349 -16.55 10.95 -5.53
C THR A 349 -16.84 9.58 -4.93
N TRP A 350 -17.31 8.62 -5.75
CA TRP A 350 -17.59 7.26 -5.29
C TRP A 350 -16.34 6.62 -4.66
N PHE A 351 -15.20 6.70 -5.35
CA PHE A 351 -13.94 6.17 -4.86
C PHE A 351 -13.52 6.79 -3.51
N VAL A 352 -13.57 8.11 -3.41
CA VAL A 352 -13.16 8.83 -2.18
C VAL A 352 -14.11 8.49 -1.03
N VAL A 353 -15.43 8.55 -1.21
CA VAL A 353 -16.34 8.27 -0.09
C VAL A 353 -16.21 6.83 0.40
N VAL A 354 -15.95 5.86 -0.49
CA VAL A 354 -15.69 4.47 -0.07
C VAL A 354 -14.36 4.38 0.66
N THR A 355 -13.25 4.70 0.01
CA THR A 355 -11.90 4.47 0.59
C THR A 355 -11.66 5.29 1.85
N GLN A 356 -12.10 6.54 1.89
CA GLN A 356 -11.82 7.43 3.01
C GLN A 356 -12.71 7.14 4.23
N SER A 357 -13.88 6.51 4.03
CA SER A 357 -14.78 6.14 5.13
C SER A 357 -14.18 5.11 6.09
N ASN A 358 -13.16 4.38 5.66
CA ASN A 358 -12.47 3.38 6.45
C ASN A 358 -11.19 3.91 7.15
N HIS A 359 -10.65 5.07 6.72
CA HIS A 359 -9.33 5.57 7.14
C HIS A 359 -9.34 6.98 7.74
N VAL A 360 -10.00 7.96 7.10
CA VAL A 360 -9.98 9.38 7.53
C VAL A 360 -10.66 9.57 8.88
N VAL A 361 -11.53 8.65 9.23
CA VAL A 361 -12.28 8.60 10.49
C VAL A 361 -11.50 7.93 11.62
N MET A 362 -10.33 7.36 11.29
CA MET A 362 -9.46 6.62 12.19
C MET A 362 -8.27 7.47 12.62
N ASP A 363 -7.49 6.97 13.57
CA ASP A 363 -6.34 7.72 14.10
C ASP A 363 -5.26 7.93 13.02
N VAL A 364 -4.77 9.16 12.91
CA VAL A 364 -3.64 9.55 12.06
C VAL A 364 -2.51 10.01 12.98
N SER A 365 -1.51 9.15 13.14
CA SER A 365 -0.47 9.30 14.16
C SER A 365 0.95 9.31 13.59
N PRO A 366 1.92 9.86 14.33
CA PRO A 366 3.34 9.65 14.05
C PRO A 366 3.67 8.15 14.08
N ASP A 367 4.78 7.80 13.43
CA ASP A 367 5.27 6.44 13.47
C ASP A 367 5.71 6.05 14.88
N ASP A 368 5.16 4.94 15.38
CA ASP A 368 5.49 4.37 16.69
C ASP A 368 6.11 2.99 16.47
N ASP A 369 7.43 2.88 16.68
CA ASP A 369 8.18 1.65 16.47
C ASP A 369 7.95 0.60 17.56
N LYS A 370 7.24 0.96 18.65
CA LYS A 370 6.84 0.03 19.71
C LYS A 370 5.52 -0.67 19.39
N LEU A 371 4.69 -0.08 18.54
CA LEU A 371 3.42 -0.64 18.15
C LEU A 371 3.65 -1.78 17.13
N SER A 372 3.14 -2.98 17.43
CA SER A 372 3.18 -4.07 16.43
C SER A 372 2.48 -3.68 15.14
N TRP A 373 2.91 -4.29 14.03
CA TRP A 373 2.31 -4.02 12.73
C TRP A 373 0.81 -4.34 12.73
N VAL A 374 0.41 -5.42 13.40
CA VAL A 374 -0.99 -5.83 13.52
C VAL A 374 -1.83 -4.74 14.20
N ARG A 375 -1.36 -4.19 15.34
CA ARG A 375 -2.06 -3.10 16.03
C ARG A 375 -2.12 -1.84 15.19
N MET A 376 -1.03 -1.49 14.49
CA MET A 376 -1.01 -0.33 13.59
C MET A 376 -2.08 -0.46 12.50
N GLN A 377 -2.20 -1.61 11.84
CA GLN A 377 -3.24 -1.84 10.81
C GLN A 377 -4.65 -1.73 11.40
N LEU A 378 -4.90 -2.33 12.57
CA LEU A 378 -6.20 -2.29 13.25
C LEU A 378 -6.58 -0.88 13.72
N LYS A 379 -5.60 -0.09 14.18
CA LYS A 379 -5.82 1.29 14.63
C LYS A 379 -6.15 2.23 13.46
N ALA A 380 -5.59 1.95 12.28
CA ALA A 380 -5.72 2.76 11.09
C ALA A 380 -6.97 2.45 10.23
N THR A 381 -7.74 1.41 10.58
CA THR A 381 -8.84 0.91 9.74
C THR A 381 -10.11 0.64 10.52
N CYS A 382 -11.25 0.88 9.89
CA CYS A 382 -12.55 0.37 10.34
C CYS A 382 -13.33 -0.25 9.18
N ASN A 383 -14.36 -1.03 9.51
CA ASN A 383 -15.23 -1.69 8.55
C ASN A 383 -16.57 -0.96 8.36
N ILE A 384 -17.22 -1.25 7.23
CA ILE A 384 -18.63 -0.96 6.97
C ILE A 384 -19.41 -2.27 7.08
N GLU A 385 -20.68 -2.19 7.51
CA GLU A 385 -21.55 -3.35 7.62
C GLU A 385 -21.62 -4.19 6.33
N LYS A 386 -21.72 -5.51 6.50
CA LYS A 386 -21.92 -6.45 5.40
C LYS A 386 -23.37 -6.36 4.90
N SER A 387 -23.53 -6.18 3.60
CA SER A 387 -24.80 -6.41 2.90
C SER A 387 -24.52 -6.68 1.44
N PHE A 388 -25.44 -7.30 0.72
CA PHE A 388 -25.25 -7.53 -0.73
C PHE A 388 -24.95 -6.21 -1.47
N PHE A 389 -25.65 -5.14 -1.09
CA PHE A 389 -25.42 -3.82 -1.68
C PHE A 389 -24.06 -3.24 -1.29
N ASN A 390 -23.68 -3.25 -0.01
CA ASN A 390 -22.40 -2.69 0.45
C ASN A 390 -21.22 -3.45 -0.15
N ASP A 391 -21.31 -4.78 -0.22
CA ASP A 391 -20.28 -5.66 -0.79
C ASP A 391 -20.06 -5.35 -2.29
N TRP A 392 -21.13 -5.05 -3.04
CA TRP A 392 -21.04 -4.62 -4.45
C TRP A 392 -20.58 -3.17 -4.61
N PHE A 393 -21.19 -2.24 -3.85
CA PHE A 393 -20.96 -0.81 -3.95
C PHE A 393 -19.53 -0.42 -3.60
N THR A 394 -18.99 -1.02 -2.54
CA THR A 394 -17.61 -0.78 -2.08
C THR A 394 -16.58 -1.70 -2.73
N GLY A 395 -17.03 -2.68 -3.52
CA GLY A 395 -16.14 -3.73 -4.03
C GLY A 395 -15.48 -4.54 -2.91
N HIS A 396 -16.25 -4.86 -1.86
CA HIS A 396 -15.83 -5.54 -0.63
C HIS A 396 -14.83 -4.77 0.26
N LEU A 397 -14.52 -3.50 -0.05
CA LEU A 397 -13.73 -2.64 0.84
C LEU A 397 -14.49 -2.24 2.13
N ASN A 398 -15.75 -2.65 2.27
CA ASN A 398 -16.41 -2.67 3.57
C ASN A 398 -15.72 -3.60 4.60
N PHE A 399 -14.83 -4.50 4.16
CA PHE A 399 -13.96 -5.33 5.00
C PHE A 399 -12.49 -4.82 5.03
N GLN A 400 -12.31 -3.51 5.26
CA GLN A 400 -10.99 -2.87 5.25
C GLN A 400 -10.02 -3.42 6.31
N ILE A 401 -10.50 -3.80 7.49
CA ILE A 401 -9.68 -4.40 8.55
C ILE A 401 -9.05 -5.70 8.04
N GLU A 402 -9.86 -6.63 7.54
CA GLU A 402 -9.39 -7.91 7.00
C GLU A 402 -8.51 -7.71 5.78
N HIS A 403 -8.87 -6.75 4.93
CA HIS A 403 -8.09 -6.38 3.75
C HIS A 403 -6.68 -5.92 4.12
N HIS A 404 -6.54 -5.08 5.15
CA HIS A 404 -5.23 -4.60 5.60
C HIS A 404 -4.40 -5.68 6.28
N LEU A 405 -5.02 -6.59 7.03
CA LEU A 405 -4.33 -7.72 7.64
C LEU A 405 -3.93 -8.79 6.61
N PHE A 406 -4.74 -8.99 5.58
CA PHE A 406 -4.56 -10.02 4.56
C PHE A 406 -4.72 -9.46 3.13
N PRO A 407 -3.84 -8.53 2.68
CA PRO A 407 -4.05 -7.79 1.43
C PRO A 407 -4.00 -8.66 0.17
N MET A 408 -3.42 -9.85 0.24
CA MET A 408 -3.40 -10.81 -0.87
C MET A 408 -4.60 -11.78 -0.84
N MET A 409 -5.50 -11.67 0.14
CA MET A 409 -6.73 -12.45 0.18
C MET A 409 -7.72 -11.92 -0.87
N PRO A 410 -8.25 -12.76 -1.77
CA PRO A 410 -9.28 -12.34 -2.72
C PRO A 410 -10.49 -11.77 -1.97
N ARG A 411 -10.97 -10.62 -2.42
CA ARG A 411 -11.98 -9.82 -1.71
C ARG A 411 -13.27 -10.57 -1.35
N HIS A 412 -13.70 -11.54 -2.17
CA HIS A 412 -14.88 -12.38 -1.93
C HIS A 412 -14.68 -13.43 -0.81
N ASN A 413 -13.51 -13.45 -0.16
CA ASN A 413 -13.22 -14.30 0.98
C ASN A 413 -13.01 -13.51 2.30
N LEU A 414 -12.94 -12.17 2.25
CA LEU A 414 -12.66 -11.34 3.45
C LEU A 414 -13.68 -11.55 4.57
N TYR A 415 -14.98 -11.60 4.22
CA TYR A 415 -16.04 -11.86 5.20
C TYR A 415 -15.92 -13.24 5.89
N LYS A 416 -15.16 -14.18 5.31
CA LYS A 416 -14.98 -15.53 5.86
C LYS A 416 -13.92 -15.59 6.96
N ILE A 417 -12.94 -14.68 6.93
CA ILE A 417 -11.90 -14.57 7.98
C ILE A 417 -12.31 -13.60 9.09
N GLN A 418 -13.23 -12.68 8.81
CA GLN A 418 -13.72 -11.68 9.76
C GLN A 418 -14.05 -12.22 11.17
N PRO A 419 -14.80 -13.33 11.35
CA PRO A 419 -15.11 -13.83 12.70
C PRO A 419 -13.87 -14.17 13.52
N ASP A 420 -12.83 -14.71 12.86
CA ASP A 420 -11.57 -15.06 13.50
C ASP A 420 -10.75 -13.80 13.85
N VAL A 421 -10.82 -12.74 13.04
CA VAL A 421 -10.20 -11.42 13.35
C VAL A 421 -10.90 -10.75 14.53
N ILE A 422 -12.23 -10.82 14.60
CA ILE A 422 -13.00 -10.30 15.74
C ILE A 422 -12.59 -11.02 17.04
N GLU A 423 -12.38 -12.33 16.99
CA GLU A 423 -11.89 -13.11 18.13
C GLU A 423 -10.50 -12.68 18.58
N LEU A 424 -9.58 -12.47 17.62
CA LEU A 424 -8.24 -11.94 17.90
C LEU A 424 -8.31 -10.57 18.56
N CYS A 425 -9.08 -9.64 18.00
CA CYS A 425 -9.27 -8.30 18.56
C CYS A 425 -9.84 -8.36 19.99
N ARG A 426 -10.83 -9.23 20.23
CA ARG A 426 -11.40 -9.44 21.58
C ARG A 426 -10.36 -9.95 22.58
N LYS A 427 -9.53 -10.92 22.19
CA LYS A 427 -8.49 -11.51 23.07
C LYS A 427 -7.51 -10.43 23.57
N TYR A 428 -7.11 -9.52 22.70
CA TYR A 428 -6.11 -8.48 23.01
C TYR A 428 -6.70 -7.11 23.35
N ASN A 429 -8.01 -7.04 23.60
CA ASN A 429 -8.76 -5.82 23.90
C ASN A 429 -8.52 -4.70 22.87
N ILE A 430 -8.45 -5.07 21.58
CA ILE A 430 -8.30 -4.12 20.47
C ILE A 430 -9.71 -3.78 19.94
N PRO A 431 -10.07 -2.49 19.83
CA PRO A 431 -11.35 -2.10 19.26
C PRO A 431 -11.50 -2.61 17.83
N TYR A 432 -12.58 -3.34 17.56
CA TYR A 432 -12.97 -3.75 16.22
C TYR A 432 -14.20 -2.94 15.80
N ILE A 433 -14.00 -1.96 14.90
CA ILE A 433 -15.00 -0.95 14.59
C ILE A 433 -15.72 -1.30 13.28
N VAL A 434 -17.06 -1.40 13.35
CA VAL A 434 -17.95 -1.57 12.19
C VAL A 434 -19.01 -0.48 12.23
N LYS A 435 -19.30 0.13 11.07
CA LYS A 435 -20.25 1.24 10.97
C LYS A 435 -21.29 1.00 9.86
N PRO A 436 -22.54 1.47 10.02
CA PRO A 436 -23.45 1.60 8.89
C PRO A 436 -22.85 2.51 7.82
N MET A 437 -23.06 2.20 6.54
CA MET A 437 -22.43 2.94 5.43
C MET A 437 -22.75 4.45 5.46
N GLY A 438 -24.01 4.81 5.73
CA GLY A 438 -24.41 6.21 5.86
C GLY A 438 -23.68 6.94 6.99
N ARG A 439 -23.48 6.28 8.13
CA ARG A 439 -22.71 6.84 9.24
C ARG A 439 -21.24 6.98 8.89
N ALA A 440 -20.66 6.00 8.21
CA ALA A 440 -19.26 6.04 7.77
C ALA A 440 -18.99 7.22 6.83
N PHE A 441 -19.93 7.58 5.96
CA PHE A 441 -19.83 8.77 5.10
C PHE A 441 -19.98 10.08 5.86
N ILE A 442 -20.90 10.16 6.83
CA ILE A 442 -21.05 11.34 7.69
C ILE A 442 -19.80 11.57 8.53
N ASP A 443 -19.18 10.51 9.05
CA ASP A 443 -17.97 10.59 9.86
C ASP A 443 -16.78 11.23 9.11
N ILE A 444 -16.72 11.11 7.78
CA ILE A 444 -15.71 11.83 6.98
C ILE A 444 -15.84 13.34 7.21
N LEU A 445 -17.06 13.87 7.08
CA LEU A 445 -17.33 15.29 7.26
C LEU A 445 -17.09 15.74 8.71
N THR A 446 -17.54 14.95 9.68
CA THR A 446 -17.33 15.24 11.10
C THR A 446 -15.84 15.22 11.47
N SER A 447 -15.06 14.28 10.92
CA SER A 447 -13.59 14.22 11.11
C SER A 447 -12.89 15.43 10.52
N LEU A 448 -13.31 15.83 9.30
CA LEU A 448 -12.80 17.02 8.62
C LEU A 448 -13.17 18.31 9.37
N GLU A 449 -14.39 18.44 9.87
CA GLU A 449 -14.81 19.59 10.69
C GLU A 449 -14.00 19.68 11.98
N LYS A 450 -13.86 18.56 12.71
CA LYS A 450 -13.01 18.49 13.93
C LYS A 450 -11.58 18.92 13.62
N SER A 451 -10.98 18.37 12.57
CA SER A 451 -9.60 18.66 12.16
C SER A 451 -9.42 20.13 11.76
N GLY A 452 -10.38 20.69 11.03
CA GLY A 452 -10.38 22.09 10.61
C GLY A 452 -10.50 23.06 11.79
N ARG A 453 -11.33 22.73 12.78
CA ARG A 453 -11.50 23.50 14.01
C ARG A 453 -10.22 23.50 14.86
N MET A 454 -9.60 22.34 15.08
CA MET A 454 -8.32 22.25 15.80
C MET A 454 -7.22 23.10 15.15
N TRP A 455 -7.16 23.09 13.80
CA TRP A 455 -6.24 23.97 13.08
C TRP A 455 -6.52 25.45 13.38
N ARG A 456 -7.79 25.86 13.36
CA ARG A 456 -8.20 27.25 13.56
C ARG A 456 -7.86 27.76 14.95
N GLU A 457 -8.25 27.01 15.97
CA GLU A 457 -7.97 27.30 17.38
C GLU A 457 -6.46 27.49 17.59
N THR A 458 -5.65 26.52 17.13
CA THR A 458 -4.19 26.58 17.24
C THR A 458 -3.60 27.78 16.47
N TYR A 459 -4.10 28.08 15.27
CA TYR A 459 -3.59 29.19 14.45
C TYR A 459 -3.88 30.55 15.09
N GLU A 460 -5.08 30.75 15.64
CA GLU A 460 -5.48 31.99 16.31
C GLU A 460 -4.67 32.24 17.59
N GLU A 461 -4.41 31.20 18.38
CA GLU A 461 -3.53 31.27 19.55
C GLU A 461 -2.12 31.73 19.18
N LEU A 462 -1.53 31.11 18.15
CA LEU A 462 -0.18 31.47 17.67
C LEU A 462 -0.08 32.90 17.13
N MET A 463 -1.10 33.35 16.39
CA MET A 463 -1.14 34.71 15.86
C MET A 463 -1.34 35.73 16.98
N SER A 464 -2.18 35.43 17.97
CA SER A 464 -2.42 36.29 19.13
C SER A 464 -1.14 36.44 19.97
N ALA A 465 -0.44 35.33 20.24
CA ALA A 465 0.84 35.34 20.93
C ALA A 465 1.90 36.15 20.16
N SER A 466 1.99 35.98 18.84
CA SER A 466 2.92 36.75 18.01
C SER A 466 2.61 38.25 18.00
N ASN A 467 1.33 38.63 18.02
CA ASN A 467 0.92 40.03 18.04
C ASN A 467 1.19 40.66 19.41
N ALA A 468 0.96 39.94 20.52
CA ALA A 468 1.27 40.39 21.86
C ALA A 468 2.78 40.61 22.08
N ILE A 469 3.63 39.78 21.48
CA ILE A 469 5.08 40.00 21.49
C ILE A 469 5.43 41.28 20.74
N LYS A 470 4.87 41.49 19.54
CA LYS A 470 5.12 42.69 18.73
C LYS A 470 4.61 43.99 19.36
N SER A 471 3.57 43.94 20.19
CA SER A 471 3.07 45.14 20.89
C SER A 471 3.91 45.52 22.11
N ASN A 472 4.75 44.60 22.61
CA ASN A 472 5.61 44.79 23.78
C ASN A 472 7.09 45.05 23.45
N THR A 473 7.44 45.05 22.15
CA THR A 473 8.76 45.39 21.60
C THR A 473 8.65 46.64 20.77
#